data_AF-A0A2H6AH16-F1
#
_entry.id   AF-A0A2H6AH16-F1
#
_cell.length_a   1.000
_cell.length_b   1.000
_cell.length_c   1.000
_cell.angle_alpha   90.00
_cell.angle_beta   90.00
_cell.angle_gamma   90.00
#
_symmetry.space_group_name_H-M   'P 1'
#
loop_
_entity.id
_entity.type
_entity.pdbx_description
1 polymer ?
#
loop_
_entity_poly.entity_id
_entity_poly.type
_entity_poly.pdbx_seq_one_letter_code
_entity_poly.pdbx_strand_id
1 'polypeptide(L)'
;MKMLWLAFVLGAILSWGTYVPTLHEGQKALGEGKPAAGAVRAFLCVGLAYFLTAVLVPLALLHFDLAGGEKLTFVSHGEWNWRGLGFATLAGAAGAAGALCIIFSIKSGGSPLFIAPLVFAGAPIVNTLVSLTWHPPAAGLRPSPLFYIGLVLAALGAGLVLYAKADLDTRSRQHASPSAASQVSSARTPAQQSHHATG
;
A
#
# COMPACT_ATOMS: atom_id res chain seq x y z
N MET A 1 -20.28 12.76 20.65
CA MET A 1 -19.16 12.20 19.85
C MET A 1 -19.47 12.15 18.35
N LYS A 2 -19.92 13.26 17.71
CA LYS A 2 -20.40 13.22 16.31
C LYS A 2 -19.30 13.07 15.24
N MET A 3 -18.02 13.22 15.61
CA MET A 3 -16.89 13.20 14.65
C MET A 3 -15.85 12.10 14.92
N LEU A 4 -16.13 11.17 15.84
CA LEU A 4 -15.16 10.11 16.20
C LEU A 4 -14.81 9.20 15.00
N TRP A 5 -15.76 8.97 14.11
CA TRP A 5 -15.53 8.19 12.88
C TRP A 5 -14.45 8.81 11.98
N LEU A 6 -14.28 10.15 11.97
CA LEU A 6 -13.20 10.80 11.22
C LEU A 6 -11.82 10.47 11.79
N ALA A 7 -11.71 10.29 13.11
CA ALA A 7 -10.45 9.85 13.72
C ALA A 7 -10.08 8.44 13.24
N PHE A 8 -11.07 7.54 13.11
CA PHE A 8 -10.84 6.21 12.53
C PHE A 8 -10.51 6.27 11.03
N VAL A 9 -11.12 7.18 10.27
CA VAL A 9 -10.74 7.43 8.86
C VAL A 9 -9.30 7.91 8.76
N LEU A 10 -8.89 8.88 9.58
CA LEU A 10 -7.50 9.34 9.63
C LEU A 10 -6.55 8.21 10.06
N GLY A 11 -6.93 7.41 11.05
CA GLY A 11 -6.16 6.23 11.48
C GLY A 11 -6.01 5.20 10.35
N ALA A 12 -7.05 4.97 9.56
CA ALA A 12 -7.01 4.09 8.39
C ALA A 12 -6.08 4.66 7.30
N ILE A 13 -6.17 5.95 7.00
CA ILE A 13 -5.29 6.64 6.04
C ILE A 13 -3.82 6.53 6.48
N LEU A 14 -3.52 6.77 7.75
CA LEU A 14 -2.17 6.66 8.28
C LEU A 14 -1.64 5.22 8.26
N SER A 15 -2.47 4.26 8.66
CA SER A 15 -2.11 2.83 8.66
C SER A 15 -1.82 2.32 7.25
N TRP A 16 -2.72 2.57 6.30
CA TRP A 16 -2.53 2.13 4.91
C TRP A 16 -1.46 2.95 4.17
N GLY A 17 -1.33 4.24 4.47
CA GLY A 17 -0.29 5.09 3.89
C GLY A 17 1.13 4.68 4.32
N THR A 18 1.30 4.21 5.55
CA THR A 18 2.60 3.70 6.05
C THR A 18 2.84 2.23 5.72
N TYR A 19 1.80 1.48 5.37
CA TYR A 19 1.88 0.04 5.09
C TYR A 19 2.92 -0.32 4.00
N VAL A 20 2.85 0.28 2.81
CA VAL A 20 3.73 -0.14 1.69
C VAL A 20 5.21 0.19 1.93
N PRO A 21 5.59 1.38 2.43
CA PRO A 21 6.98 1.66 2.80
C PRO A 21 7.52 0.74 3.89
N THR A 22 6.76 0.52 4.97
CA THR A 22 7.19 -0.35 6.08
C THR A 22 7.28 -1.81 5.66
N LEU A 23 6.35 -2.26 4.81
CA LEU A 23 6.39 -3.58 4.19
C LEU A 23 7.64 -3.76 3.33
N HIS A 24 8.00 -2.79 2.48
CA HIS A 24 9.19 -2.88 1.65
C HIS A 24 10.46 -3.01 2.49
N GLU A 25 10.60 -2.21 3.54
CA GLU A 25 11.73 -2.32 4.47
C GLU A 25 11.74 -3.68 5.19
N GLY A 26 10.58 -4.18 5.63
CA GLY A 26 10.46 -5.51 6.21
C GLY A 26 10.88 -6.62 5.24
N GLN A 27 10.47 -6.54 3.98
CA GLN A 27 10.88 -7.46 2.92
C GLN A 27 12.38 -7.41 2.67
N LYS A 28 12.98 -6.22 2.67
CA LYS A 28 14.41 -6.02 2.47
C LYS A 28 15.22 -6.57 3.65
N ALA A 29 14.82 -6.28 4.87
CA ALA A 29 15.49 -6.74 6.09
C ALA A 29 15.42 -8.28 6.23
N LEU A 30 14.23 -8.85 6.06
CA LEU A 30 14.06 -10.31 6.09
C LEU A 30 14.72 -11.00 4.89
N GLY A 31 14.88 -10.29 3.76
CA GLY A 31 15.47 -10.79 2.52
C GLY A 31 16.97 -10.56 2.38
N GLU A 32 17.69 -10.22 3.46
CA GLU A 32 19.15 -9.95 3.42
C GLU A 32 19.54 -8.89 2.36
N GLY A 33 18.75 -7.81 2.30
CA GLY A 33 18.93 -6.74 1.32
C GLY A 33 18.24 -6.96 -0.03
N LYS A 34 17.65 -8.14 -0.27
CA LYS A 34 16.87 -8.46 -1.47
C LYS A 34 15.37 -8.57 -1.13
N PRO A 35 14.56 -7.53 -1.41
CA PRO A 35 13.13 -7.53 -1.07
C PRO A 35 12.36 -8.77 -1.55
N ALA A 36 12.66 -9.25 -2.76
CA ALA A 36 12.01 -10.43 -3.32
C ALA A 36 12.23 -11.71 -2.49
N ALA A 37 13.38 -11.84 -1.83
CA ALA A 37 13.70 -13.00 -0.99
C ALA A 37 12.97 -12.94 0.37
N GLY A 38 12.63 -11.74 0.87
CA GLY A 38 11.89 -11.56 2.13
C GLY A 38 10.37 -11.50 1.97
N ALA A 39 9.85 -11.40 0.74
CA ALA A 39 8.43 -11.16 0.46
C ALA A 39 7.46 -12.10 1.19
N VAL A 40 7.68 -13.42 1.13
CA VAL A 40 6.79 -14.42 1.76
C VAL A 40 6.90 -14.38 3.28
N ARG A 41 8.11 -14.16 3.82
CA ARG A 41 8.35 -14.04 5.27
C ARG A 41 7.69 -12.78 5.82
N ALA A 42 7.79 -11.67 5.11
CA ALA A 42 7.08 -10.44 5.43
C ALA A 42 5.55 -10.65 5.39
N PHE A 43 5.03 -11.39 4.39
CA PHE A 43 3.60 -11.72 4.35
C PHE A 43 3.14 -12.55 5.55
N LEU A 44 3.97 -13.48 6.03
CA LEU A 44 3.66 -14.24 7.25
C LEU A 44 3.51 -13.31 8.46
N CYS A 45 4.40 -12.31 8.60
CA CYS A 45 4.28 -11.28 9.65
C CYS A 45 2.98 -10.45 9.50
N VAL A 46 2.60 -10.09 8.26
CA VAL A 46 1.32 -9.41 7.99
C VAL A 46 0.13 -10.29 8.37
N GLY A 47 0.16 -11.59 8.04
CA GLY A 47 -0.88 -12.55 8.42
C GLY A 47 -1.04 -12.67 9.94
N LEU A 48 0.06 -12.72 10.68
CA LEU A 48 0.02 -12.69 12.15
C LEU A 48 -0.61 -11.40 12.67
N ALA A 49 -0.22 -10.25 12.13
CA ALA A 49 -0.82 -8.96 12.51
C ALA A 49 -2.33 -8.92 12.20
N TYR A 50 -2.77 -9.49 11.08
CA TYR A 50 -4.19 -9.62 10.74
C TYR A 50 -4.93 -10.54 11.71
N PHE A 51 -4.33 -11.65 12.14
CA PHE A 51 -4.94 -12.48 13.18
C PHE A 51 -5.12 -11.69 14.50
N LEU A 52 -4.08 -10.98 14.95
CA LEU A 52 -4.16 -10.18 16.19
C LEU A 52 -5.25 -9.09 16.08
N THR A 53 -5.31 -8.38 14.97
CA THR A 53 -6.20 -7.22 14.80
C THR A 53 -7.63 -7.59 14.37
N ALA A 54 -7.80 -8.63 13.56
CA ALA A 54 -9.12 -9.04 13.03
C ALA A 54 -9.79 -10.13 13.88
N VAL A 55 -9.05 -10.81 14.77
CA VAL A 55 -9.60 -11.83 15.67
C VAL A 55 -9.51 -11.39 17.13
N LEU A 56 -8.31 -11.11 17.64
CA LEU A 56 -8.16 -10.86 19.08
C LEU A 56 -8.76 -9.52 19.52
N VAL A 57 -8.60 -8.45 18.73
CA VAL A 57 -9.17 -7.14 19.08
C VAL A 57 -10.71 -7.18 19.14
N PRO A 58 -11.46 -7.68 18.12
CA PRO A 58 -12.91 -7.79 18.23
C PRO A 58 -13.36 -8.68 19.38
N LEU A 59 -12.68 -9.82 19.63
CA LEU A 59 -12.99 -10.68 20.77
C LEU A 59 -12.81 -9.97 22.10
N ALA A 60 -11.73 -9.20 22.28
CA ALA A 60 -11.53 -8.40 23.48
C ALA A 60 -12.60 -7.32 23.63
N LEU A 61 -12.92 -6.59 22.56
CA LEU A 61 -13.95 -5.55 22.59
C LEU A 61 -15.33 -6.09 22.98
N LEU A 62 -15.69 -7.27 22.48
CA LEU A 62 -16.95 -7.94 22.82
C LEU A 62 -16.92 -8.54 24.24
N HIS A 63 -15.80 -9.15 24.64
CA HIS A 63 -15.66 -9.76 25.95
C HIS A 63 -15.71 -8.73 27.09
N PHE A 64 -15.11 -7.56 26.88
CA PHE A 64 -15.07 -6.47 27.88
C PHE A 64 -16.21 -5.45 27.74
N ASP A 65 -17.23 -5.73 26.92
CA ASP A 65 -18.37 -4.84 26.64
C ASP A 65 -17.97 -3.42 26.18
N LEU A 66 -16.83 -3.32 25.49
CA LEU A 66 -16.31 -2.08 24.92
C LEU A 66 -16.88 -1.80 23.51
N ALA A 67 -17.62 -2.75 22.96
CA ALA A 67 -18.29 -2.67 21.65
C ALA A 67 -19.70 -2.03 21.73
N GLY A 68 -20.02 -1.31 22.81
CA GLY A 68 -21.29 -0.58 22.91
C GLY A 68 -22.52 -1.48 23.05
N GLY A 69 -22.41 -2.60 23.77
CA GLY A 69 -23.48 -3.56 23.97
C GLY A 69 -23.66 -4.59 22.84
N GLU A 70 -22.78 -4.57 21.82
CA GLU A 70 -22.73 -5.63 20.81
C GLU A 70 -22.36 -6.98 21.44
N LYS A 71 -23.06 -8.04 21.04
CA LYS A 71 -22.85 -9.40 21.54
C LYS A 71 -22.18 -10.26 20.47
N LEU A 72 -21.36 -11.21 20.90
CA LEU A 72 -20.79 -12.24 20.03
C LEU A 72 -21.88 -13.22 19.58
N THR A 73 -22.72 -12.81 18.63
CA THR A 73 -23.76 -13.63 18.01
C THR A 73 -23.71 -13.52 16.50
N PHE A 74 -23.80 -14.67 15.84
CA PHE A 74 -23.91 -14.77 14.37
C PHE A 74 -25.30 -15.22 13.93
N VAL A 75 -26.23 -15.31 14.89
CA VAL A 75 -27.63 -15.67 14.67
C VAL A 75 -28.45 -14.40 14.53
N SER A 76 -29.29 -14.35 13.50
CA SER A 76 -30.26 -13.28 13.27
C SER A 76 -31.65 -13.92 13.12
N HIS A 77 -32.64 -13.43 13.87
CA HIS A 77 -34.02 -13.94 13.84
C HIS A 77 -34.17 -15.46 14.07
N GLY A 78 -33.29 -16.07 14.87
CA GLY A 78 -33.34 -17.51 15.20
C GLY A 78 -32.62 -18.42 14.20
N GLU A 79 -32.06 -17.87 13.12
CA GLU A 79 -31.29 -18.61 12.11
C GLU A 79 -29.86 -18.08 11.97
N TRP A 80 -28.96 -18.92 11.44
CA TRP A 80 -27.60 -18.49 11.12
C TRP A 80 -27.62 -17.42 10.02
N ASN A 81 -26.95 -16.29 10.25
CA ASN A 81 -26.85 -15.21 9.29
C ASN A 81 -25.78 -15.52 8.22
N TRP A 82 -26.04 -16.50 7.36
CA TRP A 82 -25.11 -16.93 6.31
C TRP A 82 -24.75 -15.82 5.34
N ARG A 83 -25.69 -14.91 5.07
CA ARG A 83 -25.45 -13.75 4.21
C ARG A 83 -24.44 -12.79 4.84
N GLY A 84 -24.66 -12.41 6.09
CA GLY A 84 -23.74 -11.53 6.83
C GLY A 84 -22.36 -12.16 6.98
N LEU A 85 -22.31 -13.45 7.33
CA LEU A 85 -21.05 -14.19 7.45
C LEU A 85 -20.32 -14.25 6.10
N GLY A 86 -21.02 -14.59 5.02
CA GLY A 86 -20.46 -14.67 3.68
C GLY A 86 -19.85 -13.35 3.20
N PHE A 87 -20.58 -12.24 3.33
CA PHE A 87 -20.07 -10.93 2.94
C PHE A 87 -18.89 -10.47 3.82
N ALA A 88 -18.95 -10.69 5.13
CA ALA A 88 -17.85 -10.34 6.04
C ALA A 88 -16.58 -11.15 5.73
N THR A 89 -16.71 -12.45 5.51
CA THR A 89 -15.58 -13.33 5.14
C THR A 89 -15.01 -12.94 3.76
N LEU A 90 -15.86 -12.67 2.76
CA LEU A 90 -15.42 -12.21 1.44
C LEU A 90 -14.69 -10.87 1.52
N ALA A 91 -15.18 -9.93 2.33
CA ALA A 91 -14.50 -8.65 2.55
C ALA A 91 -13.11 -8.85 3.17
N GLY A 92 -12.99 -9.71 4.18
CA GLY A 92 -11.70 -10.07 4.78
C GLY A 92 -10.75 -10.74 3.78
N ALA A 93 -11.26 -11.67 2.98
CA ALA A 93 -10.49 -12.35 1.94
C ALA A 93 -10.01 -11.37 0.85
N ALA A 94 -10.86 -10.43 0.43
CA ALA A 94 -10.49 -9.39 -0.53
C ALA A 94 -9.37 -8.48 0.00
N GLY A 95 -9.43 -8.08 1.27
CA GLY A 95 -8.37 -7.32 1.93
C GLY A 95 -7.03 -8.06 1.98
N ALA A 96 -7.05 -9.33 2.40
CA ALA A 96 -5.86 -10.18 2.46
C ALA A 96 -5.27 -10.45 1.07
N ALA A 97 -6.12 -10.68 0.07
CA ALA A 97 -5.70 -10.83 -1.32
C ALA A 97 -5.05 -9.55 -1.86
N GLY A 98 -5.60 -8.37 -1.54
CA GLY A 98 -5.01 -7.08 -1.89
C GLY A 98 -3.59 -6.90 -1.31
N ALA A 99 -3.41 -7.20 -0.02
CA ALA A 99 -2.10 -7.19 0.63
C ALA A 99 -1.11 -8.16 -0.05
N LEU A 100 -1.57 -9.37 -0.37
CA LEU A 100 -0.78 -10.36 -1.11
C LEU A 100 -0.35 -9.83 -2.49
N CYS A 101 -1.26 -9.20 -3.24
CA CYS A 101 -0.96 -8.60 -4.54
C CYS A 101 0.09 -7.49 -4.45
N ILE A 102 0.04 -6.62 -3.43
CA ILE A 102 1.07 -5.59 -3.18
C ILE A 102 2.43 -6.25 -2.95
N ILE A 103 2.48 -7.26 -2.07
CA ILE A 103 3.71 -7.98 -1.73
C ILE A 103 4.33 -8.63 -2.97
N PHE A 104 3.53 -9.31 -3.78
CA PHE A 104 4.01 -9.96 -4.98
C PHE A 104 4.38 -8.96 -6.09
N SER A 105 3.73 -7.80 -6.15
CA SER A 105 4.12 -6.72 -7.04
C SER A 105 5.51 -6.16 -6.72
N ILE A 106 5.85 -6.00 -5.43
CA ILE A 106 7.22 -5.64 -5.03
C ILE A 106 8.19 -6.78 -5.32
N LYS A 107 7.78 -8.02 -5.01
CA LYS A 107 8.58 -9.23 -5.27
C LYS A 107 8.95 -9.38 -6.75
N SER A 108 8.04 -9.01 -7.66
CA SER A 108 8.27 -9.04 -9.11
C SER A 108 9.06 -7.83 -9.65
N GLY A 109 9.61 -6.98 -8.78
CA GLY A 109 10.47 -5.86 -9.15
C GLY A 109 9.77 -4.51 -9.25
N GLY A 110 8.48 -4.44 -8.92
CA GLY A 110 7.78 -3.16 -8.86
C GLY A 110 8.30 -2.29 -7.71
N SER A 111 8.46 -1.00 -7.97
CA SER A 111 8.93 -0.06 -6.96
C SER A 111 7.78 0.37 -6.04
N PRO A 112 7.96 0.33 -4.70
CA PRO A 112 6.98 0.83 -3.72
C PRO A 112 6.51 2.25 -4.01
N LEU A 113 7.38 3.06 -4.63
CA LEU A 113 7.10 4.45 -5.02
C LEU A 113 5.92 4.54 -6.00
N PHE A 114 5.75 3.54 -6.86
CA PHE A 114 4.69 3.49 -7.87
C PHE A 114 3.54 2.58 -7.45
N ILE A 115 3.82 1.44 -6.80
CA ILE A 115 2.80 0.47 -6.40
C ILE A 115 1.80 1.11 -5.44
N ALA A 116 2.27 1.78 -4.38
CA ALA A 116 1.37 2.29 -3.35
C ALA A 116 0.37 3.30 -3.95
N PRO A 117 0.81 4.36 -4.67
CA PRO A 117 -0.15 5.32 -5.18
C PRO A 117 -1.05 4.76 -6.29
N LEU A 118 -0.58 3.82 -7.11
CA LEU A 118 -1.43 3.14 -8.11
C LEU A 118 -2.57 2.37 -7.45
N VAL A 119 -2.26 1.58 -6.41
CA VAL A 119 -3.28 0.80 -5.69
C VAL A 119 -4.25 1.74 -4.96
N PHE A 120 -3.75 2.73 -4.22
CA PHE A 120 -4.60 3.62 -3.44
C PHE A 120 -5.36 4.67 -4.26
N ALA A 121 -4.95 4.94 -5.50
CA ALA A 121 -5.73 5.72 -6.45
C ALA A 121 -6.79 4.87 -7.17
N GLY A 122 -6.47 3.61 -7.50
CA GLY A 122 -7.39 2.70 -8.17
C GLY A 122 -8.49 2.16 -7.25
N ALA A 123 -8.18 1.89 -5.98
CA ALA A 123 -9.13 1.28 -5.04
C ALA A 123 -10.41 2.11 -4.83
N PRO A 124 -10.37 3.45 -4.65
CA PRO A 124 -11.57 4.27 -4.59
C PRO A 124 -12.43 4.17 -5.85
N ILE A 125 -11.81 4.13 -7.04
CA ILE A 125 -12.51 4.01 -8.33
C ILE A 125 -13.30 2.70 -8.38
N VAL A 126 -12.63 1.58 -8.09
CA VAL A 126 -13.27 0.25 -8.05
C VAL A 126 -14.38 0.22 -7.01
N ASN A 127 -14.12 0.73 -5.81
CA ASN A 127 -15.11 0.79 -4.74
C ASN A 127 -16.37 1.55 -5.18
N THR A 128 -16.22 2.69 -5.86
CA THR A 128 -17.38 3.45 -6.30
C THR A 128 -18.15 2.77 -7.43
N LEU A 129 -17.46 2.14 -8.39
CA LEU A 129 -18.13 1.36 -9.42
C LEU A 129 -18.94 0.21 -8.80
N VAL A 130 -18.34 -0.56 -7.90
CA VAL A 130 -19.04 -1.64 -7.17
C VAL A 130 -20.22 -1.08 -6.38
N SER A 131 -20.03 0.03 -5.67
CA SER A 131 -21.09 0.67 -4.88
C SER A 131 -22.27 1.12 -5.75
N LEU A 132 -22.00 1.70 -6.93
CA LEU A 132 -23.03 2.09 -7.89
C LEU A 132 -23.78 0.88 -8.46
N THR A 133 -23.09 -0.24 -8.66
CA THR A 133 -23.74 -1.47 -9.17
C THR A 133 -24.62 -2.14 -8.12
N TRP A 134 -24.20 -2.17 -6.85
CA TRP A 134 -25.00 -2.76 -5.77
C TRP A 134 -26.13 -1.85 -5.28
N HIS A 135 -25.92 -0.54 -5.32
CA HIS A 135 -26.90 0.45 -4.88
C HIS A 135 -27.14 1.45 -6.02
N PRO A 136 -27.83 1.03 -7.10
CA PRO A 136 -28.14 1.92 -8.19
C PRO A 136 -29.02 3.08 -7.69
N PRO A 137 -28.86 4.30 -8.23
CA PRO A 137 -29.72 5.41 -7.85
C PRO A 137 -31.19 5.07 -8.13
N ALA A 138 -32.09 5.65 -7.33
CA ALA A 138 -33.54 5.47 -7.51
C ALA A 138 -33.94 5.74 -8.97
N ALA A 139 -34.89 4.95 -9.47
CA ALA A 139 -35.23 4.87 -10.90
C ALA A 139 -35.40 6.28 -11.53
N GLY A 140 -34.47 6.62 -12.44
CA GLY A 140 -34.46 7.89 -13.18
C GLY A 140 -33.33 8.85 -12.81
N LEU A 141 -32.71 8.71 -11.64
CA LEU A 141 -31.54 9.51 -11.28
C LEU A 141 -30.26 8.90 -11.88
N ARG A 142 -29.54 9.68 -12.68
CA ARG A 142 -28.19 9.33 -13.11
C ARG A 142 -27.17 9.99 -12.17
N PRO A 143 -26.01 9.36 -11.91
CA PRO A 143 -24.93 10.06 -11.22
C PRO A 143 -24.63 11.37 -11.94
N SER A 144 -24.48 12.46 -11.17
CA SER A 144 -24.18 13.78 -11.73
C SER A 144 -22.93 13.70 -12.62
N PRO A 145 -22.85 14.42 -13.74
CA PRO A 145 -21.61 14.54 -14.51
C PRO A 145 -20.40 14.93 -13.65
N LEU A 146 -20.61 15.71 -12.58
CA LEU A 146 -19.56 16.08 -11.61
C LEU A 146 -18.93 14.88 -10.90
N PHE A 147 -19.69 13.81 -10.69
CA PHE A 147 -19.18 12.57 -10.09
C PHE A 147 -18.08 11.96 -10.96
N TYR A 148 -18.33 11.84 -12.26
CA TYR A 148 -17.36 11.31 -13.22
C TYR A 148 -16.16 12.25 -13.39
N ILE A 149 -16.39 13.56 -13.39
CA ILE A 149 -15.31 14.55 -13.40
C ILE A 149 -14.43 14.41 -12.15
N GLY A 150 -15.03 14.26 -10.97
CA GLY A 150 -14.28 14.03 -9.73
C GLY A 150 -13.43 12.76 -9.77
N LEU A 151 -13.94 11.70 -10.38
CA LEU A 151 -13.21 10.45 -10.59
C LEU A 151 -11.99 10.64 -11.50
N VAL A 152 -12.18 11.36 -12.62
CA VAL A 152 -11.10 11.71 -13.55
C VAL A 152 -10.08 12.61 -12.87
N LEU A 153 -10.50 13.64 -12.14
CA LEU A 153 -9.61 14.54 -11.41
C LEU A 153 -8.81 13.80 -10.32
N ALA A 154 -9.43 12.85 -9.62
CA ALA A 154 -8.71 12.00 -8.65
C ALA A 154 -7.64 11.14 -9.34
N ALA A 155 -7.98 10.52 -10.46
CA ALA A 155 -7.03 9.73 -11.25
C ALA A 155 -5.88 10.60 -11.80
N LEU A 156 -6.19 11.79 -12.31
CA LEU A 156 -5.19 12.76 -12.79
C LEU A 156 -4.31 13.27 -11.65
N GLY A 157 -4.88 13.57 -10.48
CA GLY A 157 -4.13 14.00 -9.31
C GLY A 157 -3.15 12.94 -8.82
N ALA A 158 -3.59 11.67 -8.76
CA ALA A 158 -2.70 10.55 -8.47
C ALA A 158 -1.59 10.38 -9.52
N GLY A 159 -1.94 10.49 -10.80
CA GLY A 159 -1.00 10.45 -11.91
C GLY A 159 0.05 11.57 -11.86
N LEU A 160 -0.38 12.79 -11.50
CA LEU A 160 0.51 13.95 -11.35
C LEU A 160 1.50 13.75 -10.18
N VAL A 161 1.03 13.25 -9.03
CA VAL A 161 1.89 12.93 -7.89
C VAL A 161 2.91 11.85 -8.26
N LEU A 162 2.48 10.82 -8.99
CA LEU A 162 3.37 9.75 -9.48
C LEU A 162 4.42 10.28 -10.46
N TYR A 163 4.01 11.10 -11.42
CA TYR A 163 4.92 11.74 -12.39
C TYR A 163 5.96 12.60 -11.68
N ALA A 164 5.53 13.50 -10.79
CA ALA A 164 6.43 14.36 -10.03
C ALA A 164 7.39 13.55 -9.15
N LYS A 165 6.93 12.48 -8.50
CA LYS A 165 7.79 11.58 -7.71
C LYS A 165 8.79 10.80 -8.56
N ALA A 166 8.39 10.31 -9.72
CA ALA A 166 9.28 9.61 -10.66
C ALA A 166 10.41 10.53 -11.16
N ASP A 167 10.05 11.76 -11.49
CA ASP A 167 10.99 12.79 -11.92
C ASP A 167 11.95 13.18 -10.79
N LEU A 168 11.46 13.34 -9.56
CA LEU A 168 12.31 13.57 -8.38
C LEU A 168 13.28 12.42 -8.09
N ASP A 169 12.85 11.16 -8.18
CA ASP A 169 13.73 9.98 -7.99
C ASP A 169 14.83 9.95 -9.07
N THR A 170 14.47 10.23 -10.32
CA THR A 170 15.41 10.31 -11.45
C THR A 170 16.46 11.39 -11.24
N ARG A 171 16.02 12.61 -10.89
CA ARG A 171 16.92 13.74 -10.57
C ARG A 171 17.81 13.44 -9.36
N SER A 172 17.28 12.77 -8.34
CA SER A 172 18.05 12.38 -7.14
C SER A 172 19.17 11.39 -7.47
N ARG A 173 18.93 10.39 -8.33
CA ARG A 173 19.96 9.44 -8.78
C ARG A 173 21.05 10.11 -9.61
N GLN A 174 20.69 11.07 -10.45
CA GLN A 174 21.65 11.86 -11.23
C GLN A 174 22.56 12.70 -10.32
N HIS A 175 22.00 13.33 -9.29
CA HIS A 175 22.77 14.09 -8.29
C HIS A 175 23.60 13.22 -7.34
N ALA A 176 23.25 11.95 -7.13
CA ALA A 176 24.06 11.01 -6.34
C ALA A 176 25.24 10.41 -7.14
N SER A 177 25.17 10.43 -8.48
CA SER A 177 26.19 9.88 -9.37
C SER A 177 27.42 10.76 -9.74
N PRO A 178 27.63 12.03 -9.30
CA PRO A 178 28.81 12.80 -9.71
C PRO A 178 30.13 12.37 -9.06
N SER A 179 30.10 11.60 -7.95
CA SER A 179 31.33 11.29 -7.20
C SER A 179 32.19 10.18 -7.82
N ALA A 180 31.66 9.37 -8.75
CA ALA A 180 32.40 8.27 -9.37
C ALA A 180 33.27 8.74 -10.56
N ALA A 181 32.89 9.84 -11.23
CA ALA A 181 33.64 10.36 -12.38
C ALA A 181 34.91 11.12 -11.98
N SER A 182 34.91 11.79 -10.82
CA SER A 182 36.07 12.55 -10.33
C SER A 182 37.21 11.69 -9.78
N GLN A 183 36.94 10.44 -9.36
CA GLN A 183 38.00 9.53 -8.89
C GLN A 183 38.77 8.86 -10.04
N VAL A 184 38.15 8.69 -11.21
CA VAL A 184 38.80 8.07 -12.38
C VAL A 184 39.75 9.04 -13.09
N SER A 185 39.53 10.36 -12.97
CA SER A 185 40.42 11.37 -13.55
C SER A 185 41.70 11.60 -12.74
N SER A 186 41.68 11.36 -11.42
CA SER A 186 42.88 11.53 -10.57
C SER A 186 43.84 10.33 -10.63
N ALA A 187 43.36 9.17 -11.09
CA ALA A 187 44.17 7.94 -11.22
C ALA A 187 44.88 7.79 -12.58
N ARG A 188 44.73 8.77 -13.49
CA ARG A 188 45.17 8.64 -14.90
C ARG A 188 46.24 9.66 -15.34
N THR A 189 46.99 10.25 -14.41
CA THR A 189 48.23 10.98 -14.75
C THR A 189 49.36 9.97 -14.94
N PRO A 190 49.86 9.73 -16.16
CA PRO A 190 50.97 8.81 -16.39
C PRO A 190 52.26 9.48 -15.94
N ALA A 191 53.01 8.83 -15.04
CA ALA A 191 54.39 9.18 -14.76
C ALA A 191 55.23 8.86 -16.01
N GLN A 192 55.37 9.84 -16.89
CA GLN A 192 56.30 9.84 -18.02
C GLN A 192 57.47 10.76 -17.67
N GLN A 193 58.45 10.23 -16.93
CA GLN A 193 59.81 10.74 -16.70
C GLN A 193 60.58 9.55 -16.09
N SER A 194 61.71 9.01 -16.58
CA SER A 194 62.57 9.24 -17.72
C SER A 194 63.59 8.07 -17.73
N HIS A 195 63.78 7.38 -18.85
CA HIS A 195 64.90 6.46 -19.07
C HIS A 195 66.11 7.25 -19.60
N HIS A 196 67.23 7.26 -18.88
CA HIS A 196 68.65 7.38 -19.29
C HIS A 196 69.44 7.77 -18.02
N ALA A 197 70.52 7.13 -17.58
CA ALA A 197 71.61 6.54 -18.34
C ALA A 197 72.33 5.42 -17.55
N THR A 198 72.82 4.45 -18.32
CA THR A 198 73.91 3.51 -18.02
C THR A 198 75.24 4.25 -17.86
N GLY A 199 76.13 3.72 -17.01
CA GLY A 199 77.53 4.13 -16.89
C GLY A 199 78.12 3.84 -15.52
#